data_AF-A0AAQ2C7G5-F1
#
_entry.id   AF-A0AAQ2C7G5-F1
#
_cell.length_a   1.000
_cell.length_b   1.000
_cell.length_c   1.000
_cell.angle_alpha   90.00
_cell.angle_beta   90.00
_cell.angle_gamma   90.00
#
_symmetry.space_group_name_H-M   'P 1'
#
loop_
_entity.id
_entity.type
_entity.pdbx_description
1 polymer ?
#
loop_
_entity_poly.entity_id
_entity_poly.type
_entity_poly.pdbx_seq_one_letter_code
_entity_poly.pdbx_strand_id
1 'polypeptide(L)'
;MSIASLCVASTDVEEKHSGRRRLYWGTIRYVNEDETGAWFNLGWRRAPSLRVAPEFLAELMEAKGIDDAEDLQGAAFLYYGPLRQARTSGRLLLFPNDLDWFTLRLADEDVL
;
A
#
# COMPACT_ATOMS: atom_id res chain seq x y z
N MET A 1 18.84 12.37 -10.04
CA MET A 1 17.84 11.31 -9.81
C MET A 1 16.74 11.50 -10.84
N SER A 2 16.39 10.48 -11.62
CA SER A 2 15.29 10.57 -12.59
C SER A 2 13.97 10.23 -11.92
N ILE A 3 12.86 10.74 -12.44
CA ILE A 3 11.50 10.35 -12.00
C ILE A 3 11.33 8.83 -12.09
N ALA A 4 11.80 8.22 -13.19
CA ALA A 4 11.77 6.76 -13.36
C ALA A 4 12.48 6.01 -12.22
N SER A 5 13.58 6.55 -11.69
CA SER A 5 14.29 5.94 -10.54
C SER A 5 13.59 6.15 -9.20
N LEU A 6 12.61 7.05 -9.12
CA LEU A 6 11.80 7.32 -7.92
C LEU A 6 10.61 6.36 -7.82
N CYS A 7 10.03 5.99 -8.96
CA CYS A 7 8.85 5.13 -9.04
C CYS A 7 9.24 3.65 -8.99
N VAL A 8 8.59 2.88 -8.13
CA VAL A 8 8.84 1.44 -7.96
C VAL A 8 7.51 0.69 -7.90
N ALA A 9 7.27 -0.18 -8.87
CA ALA A 9 6.11 -1.07 -8.83
C ALA A 9 6.24 -2.04 -7.65
N SER A 10 5.13 -2.38 -6.99
CA SER A 10 5.11 -3.30 -5.84
C SER A 10 5.71 -4.67 -6.15
N THR A 11 5.63 -5.11 -7.41
CA THR A 11 6.22 -6.36 -7.92
C THR A 11 7.74 -6.30 -8.07
N ASP A 12 8.31 -5.10 -8.19
CA ASP A 12 9.73 -4.86 -8.45
C ASP A 12 10.47 -4.37 -7.20
N VAL A 13 9.81 -4.44 -6.05
CA VAL A 13 10.40 -4.03 -4.77
C VAL A 13 11.47 -5.04 -4.34
N GLU A 14 12.64 -4.50 -4.02
CA GLU A 14 13.80 -5.25 -3.55
C GLU A 14 14.34 -4.62 -2.26
N GLU A 15 15.19 -5.36 -1.55
CA GLU A 15 15.84 -4.92 -0.31
C GLU A 15 16.64 -3.61 -0.49
N LYS A 16 17.22 -3.37 -1.68
CA LYS A 16 17.94 -2.11 -2.00
C LYS A 16 17.08 -0.85 -1.91
N HIS A 17 15.75 -1.01 -1.85
CA HIS A 17 14.79 0.08 -1.67
C HIS A 17 14.52 0.41 -0.20
N SER A 18 14.89 -0.48 0.74
CA SER A 18 14.68 -0.31 2.17
C SER A 18 15.38 0.95 2.70
N GLY A 19 14.70 1.67 3.61
CA GLY A 19 15.19 2.91 4.21
C GLY A 19 15.18 4.13 3.29
N ARG A 20 14.76 4.00 2.02
CA ARG A 20 14.69 5.12 1.07
C ARG A 20 13.25 5.51 0.80
N ARG A 21 12.97 6.82 0.75
CA ARG A 21 11.70 7.34 0.28
C ARG A 21 11.60 7.17 -1.23
N ARG A 22 10.52 6.53 -1.68
CA ARG A 22 10.22 6.29 -3.10
C ARG A 22 8.71 6.35 -3.29
N LEU A 23 8.31 6.44 -4.55
CA LEU A 23 6.91 6.36 -4.95
C LEU A 23 6.61 4.90 -5.32
N TYR A 24 5.96 4.20 -4.40
CA TYR A 24 5.52 2.81 -4.57
C TYR A 24 4.11 2.78 -5.12
N TRP A 25 3.86 1.90 -6.08
CA TRP A 25 2.54 1.78 -6.70
C TRP A 25 2.23 0.33 -7.08
N GLY A 26 0.96 0.03 -7.30
CA GLY A 26 0.52 -1.30 -7.73
C GLY A 26 -0.96 -1.52 -7.42
N THR A 27 -1.34 -2.78 -7.31
CA THR A 27 -2.73 -3.20 -7.04
C THR A 27 -2.80 -3.94 -5.72
N ILE A 28 -3.82 -3.63 -4.91
CA ILE A 28 -4.17 -4.39 -3.71
C ILE A 28 -4.81 -5.70 -4.18
N ARG A 29 -4.24 -6.85 -3.79
CA ARG A 29 -4.73 -8.17 -4.21
C ARG A 29 -5.62 -8.84 -3.19
N TYR A 30 -5.24 -8.72 -1.93
CA TYR A 30 -5.97 -9.27 -0.81
C TYR A 30 -5.92 -8.27 0.33
N VAL A 31 -7.05 -8.14 1.01
CA VAL A 31 -7.19 -7.36 2.22
C VAL A 31 -7.41 -8.35 3.36
N ASN A 32 -6.76 -8.10 4.48
CA ASN A 32 -7.00 -8.80 5.72
C ASN A 32 -7.07 -7.73 6.81
N GLU A 33 -8.17 -7.70 7.56
CA GLU A 33 -8.42 -6.73 8.61
C GLU A 33 -8.56 -7.43 9.96
N ASP A 34 -7.92 -6.86 10.98
CA ASP A 34 -8.05 -7.26 12.37
C ASP A 34 -8.15 -6.04 13.29
N GLU A 35 -8.26 -6.28 14.60
CA GLU A 35 -8.34 -5.22 15.62
C GLU A 35 -7.13 -4.26 15.65
N THR A 36 -6.03 -4.62 14.99
CA THR A 36 -4.79 -3.82 14.91
C THR A 36 -4.63 -3.06 13.60
N GLY A 37 -5.62 -3.18 12.70
CA GLY A 37 -5.71 -2.47 11.44
C GLY A 37 -5.81 -3.41 10.24
N ALA A 38 -5.45 -2.92 9.06
CA ALA A 38 -5.50 -3.70 7.84
C ALA A 38 -4.12 -4.02 7.26
N TRP A 39 -4.07 -5.18 6.62
CA TRP A 39 -2.92 -5.70 5.89
C TRP A 39 -3.32 -5.90 4.43
N PHE A 40 -2.75 -5.11 3.54
CA PHE A 40 -2.93 -5.24 2.11
C PHE A 40 -1.76 -6.02 1.50
N ASN A 41 -2.09 -7.14 0.85
CA ASN A 41 -1.15 -7.92 0.08
C ASN A 41 -1.07 -7.37 -1.35
N LEU A 42 0.13 -7.01 -1.80
CA LEU A 42 0.34 -6.32 -3.08
C LEU A 42 0.88 -7.22 -4.19
N GLY A 43 1.08 -8.52 -3.93
CA GLY A 43 1.70 -9.44 -4.89
C GLY A 43 2.19 -10.76 -4.29
N TRP A 44 2.76 -11.62 -5.12
CA TRP A 44 3.25 -12.92 -4.68
C TRP A 44 4.65 -12.85 -4.04
N ARG A 45 4.89 -13.73 -3.06
CA ARG A 45 6.18 -14.04 -2.39
C ARG A 45 6.95 -12.84 -1.81
N ARG A 46 7.59 -12.04 -2.66
CA ARG A 46 8.53 -10.97 -2.28
C ARG A 46 7.93 -9.57 -2.36
N ALA A 47 6.72 -9.44 -2.90
CA ALA A 47 6.01 -8.16 -2.88
C ALA A 47 5.88 -7.66 -1.44
N PRO A 48 6.02 -6.33 -1.22
CA PRO A 48 5.84 -5.77 0.10
C PRO A 48 4.37 -5.91 0.49
N SER A 49 4.12 -5.71 1.76
CA SER A 49 2.76 -5.53 2.25
C SER A 49 2.56 -4.12 2.72
N LEU A 50 1.36 -3.61 2.55
CA LEU A 50 0.99 -2.30 3.05
C LEU A 50 0.19 -2.52 4.33
N ARG A 51 0.70 -1.98 5.44
CA ARG A 51 0.06 -2.07 6.75
C ARG A 51 -0.54 -0.73 7.11
N VAL A 52 -1.84 -0.73 7.35
CA VAL A 52 -2.64 0.44 7.67
C VAL A 52 -3.08 0.35 9.13
N ALA A 53 -2.91 1.43 9.88
CA ALA A 53 -3.47 1.54 11.23
C ALA A 53 -5.00 1.74 11.17
N PRO A 54 -5.77 1.28 12.18
CA PRO A 54 -7.23 1.36 12.16
C PRO A 54 -7.76 2.78 11.88
N GLU A 55 -7.15 3.79 12.48
CA GLU A 55 -7.58 5.19 12.34
C GLU A 55 -7.38 5.70 10.92
N PHE A 56 -6.26 5.32 10.29
CA PHE A 56 -5.97 5.67 8.90
C PHE A 56 -6.86 4.89 7.93
N LEU A 57 -7.21 3.65 8.26
CA LEU A 57 -8.14 2.85 7.46
C LEU A 57 -9.52 3.52 7.44
N ALA A 58 -10.01 3.92 8.61
CA ALA A 58 -11.30 4.58 8.74
C ALA A 58 -11.34 5.89 7.95
N GLU A 59 -10.31 6.73 8.08
CA GLU A 59 -10.20 7.99 7.32
C GLU A 59 -10.17 7.74 5.80
N LEU A 60 -9.41 6.74 5.37
CA LEU A 60 -9.32 6.34 3.97
C LEU A 60 -10.66 5.83 3.42
N MET A 61 -11.35 4.99 4.17
CA MET A 61 -12.65 4.43 3.81
C MET A 61 -13.72 5.53 3.74
N GLU A 62 -13.76 6.43 4.72
CA GLU A 62 -14.65 7.59 4.72
C GLU A 62 -14.41 8.49 3.51
N ALA A 63 -13.13 8.81 3.22
CA ALA A 63 -12.76 9.63 2.07
C ALA A 63 -13.11 8.99 0.71
N LYS A 64 -13.31 7.66 0.68
CA LYS A 64 -13.66 6.90 -0.53
C LYS A 64 -15.11 6.43 -0.57
N GLY A 65 -15.88 6.65 0.49
CA GLY A 65 -17.26 6.19 0.60
C GLY A 65 -17.37 4.66 0.58
N ILE A 66 -16.47 3.97 1.29
CA ILE A 66 -16.40 2.51 1.36
C ILE A 66 -16.83 2.05 2.75
N ASP A 67 -17.71 1.05 2.81
CA ASP A 67 -18.20 0.51 4.07
C ASP A 67 -17.44 -0.75 4.52
N ASP A 68 -16.82 -1.48 3.59
CA ASP A 68 -16.06 -2.72 3.86
C ASP A 68 -14.64 -2.64 3.29
N ALA A 69 -13.62 -2.94 4.11
CA ALA A 69 -12.24 -2.93 3.65
C ALA A 69 -11.97 -3.96 2.55
N GLU A 70 -12.76 -5.04 2.44
CA GLU A 70 -12.66 -6.01 1.34
C GLU A 70 -12.90 -5.38 -0.04
N ASP A 71 -13.67 -4.29 -0.13
CA ASP A 71 -13.92 -3.56 -1.38
C ASP A 71 -12.66 -2.85 -1.92
N LEU A 72 -11.60 -2.75 -1.10
CA LEU A 72 -10.28 -2.27 -1.55
C LEU A 72 -9.52 -3.32 -2.37
N GLN A 73 -10.00 -4.57 -2.43
CA GLN A 73 -9.41 -5.58 -3.30
C GLN A 73 -9.58 -5.19 -4.78
N GLY A 74 -8.48 -5.22 -5.52
CA GLY A 74 -8.42 -4.75 -6.90
C GLY A 74 -8.12 -3.26 -7.05
N ALA A 75 -8.19 -2.47 -5.97
CA ALA A 75 -7.85 -1.04 -6.02
C ALA A 75 -6.37 -0.83 -6.39
N ALA A 76 -6.12 0.16 -7.24
CA ALA A 76 -4.78 0.66 -7.51
C ALA A 76 -4.37 1.62 -6.39
N PHE A 77 -3.11 1.59 -5.96
CA PHE A 77 -2.60 2.47 -4.91
C PHE A 77 -1.33 3.21 -5.35
N LEU A 78 -1.08 4.32 -4.67
CA LEU A 78 0.14 5.10 -4.75
C LEU A 78 0.57 5.53 -3.35
N TYR A 79 1.83 5.31 -3.01
CA TYR A 79 2.39 5.65 -1.71
C TYR A 79 3.77 6.29 -1.87
N TYR A 80 3.96 7.49 -1.31
CA TYR A 80 5.27 8.12 -1.22
C TYR A 80 5.82 8.06 0.21
N GLY A 81 6.76 7.16 0.45
CA GLY A 81 7.33 7.02 1.78
C GLY A 81 8.46 6.02 1.85
N PRO A 82 8.97 5.73 3.06
CA PRO A 82 10.05 4.76 3.22
C PRO A 82 9.52 3.33 3.13
N LEU A 83 10.29 2.44 2.50
CA LEU A 83 10.13 1.00 2.67
C LEU A 83 10.83 0.57 3.97
N ARG A 84 10.13 -0.22 4.78
CA ARG A 84 10.66 -0.78 6.03
C ARG A 84 10.81 -2.28 5.90
N GLN A 85 11.66 -2.87 6.72
CA GLN A 85 11.79 -4.31 6.84
C GLN A 85 11.42 -4.74 8.26
N ALA A 86 10.52 -5.71 8.38
CA ALA A 86 10.17 -6.31 9.65
C ALA A 86 11.38 -7.05 10.23
N ARG A 87 11.73 -6.75 11.48
CA ARG A 87 12.91 -7.34 12.15
C ARG A 87 12.81 -8.87 12.27
N THR A 88 11.61 -9.39 12.51
CA THR A 88 11.39 -10.81 12.84
C THR A 88 11.21 -11.68 11.60
N SER A 89 10.49 -11.20 10.59
CA SER A 89 10.15 -11.98 9.39
C SER A 89 10.98 -11.62 8.15
N GLY A 90 11.77 -10.53 8.21
CA GLY A 90 12.47 -9.99 7.04
C GLY A 90 11.54 -9.42 5.97
N ARG A 91 10.21 -9.37 6.21
CA ARG A 91 9.21 -8.94 5.24
C ARG A 91 9.30 -7.44 4.99
N LEU A 92 9.19 -7.06 3.73
CA LEU A 92 9.18 -5.66 3.29
C LEU A 92 7.79 -5.07 3.49
N LEU A 93 7.72 -3.88 4.09
CA LEU A 93 6.49 -3.26 4.56
C LEU A 93 6.43 -1.78 4.18
N LEU A 94 5.27 -1.36 3.70
CA LEU A 94 4.87 0.04 3.53
C LEU A 94 3.90 0.40 4.67
N PHE A 95 4.05 1.61 5.20
CA PHE A 95 3.26 2.09 6.34
C PHE A 95 2.75 3.50 6.04
N PRO A 96 1.70 3.64 5.22
CA PRO A 96 1.02 4.92 5.08
C PRO A 96 0.37 5.31 6.39
N ASN A 97 0.42 6.60 6.69
CA ASN A 97 -0.10 7.20 7.91
C ASN A 97 -0.51 8.67 7.69
N ASP A 98 -0.62 9.07 6.42
CA ASP A 98 -0.88 10.43 5.97
C ASP A 98 -1.44 10.37 4.53
N LEU A 99 -2.63 10.93 4.31
CA LEU A 99 -3.31 10.92 3.02
C LEU A 99 -2.63 11.85 2.00
N ASP A 100 -1.83 12.82 2.41
CA ASP A 100 -1.05 13.64 1.48
C ASP A 100 0.03 12.82 0.75
N TRP A 101 0.41 11.67 1.34
CA TRP A 101 1.45 10.77 0.82
C TRP A 101 0.93 9.40 0.42
N PHE A 102 -0.40 9.21 0.44
CA PHE A 102 -1.04 7.96 0.07
C PHE A 102 -2.36 8.22 -0.63
N THR A 103 -2.60 7.54 -1.74
CA THR A 103 -3.91 7.56 -2.38
C THR A 103 -4.19 6.20 -3.02
N LEU A 104 -5.47 5.97 -3.30
CA LEU A 104 -5.93 4.82 -4.06
C LEU A 104 -7.04 5.20 -5.02
N ARG A 105 -7.25 4.33 -6.00
CA ARG A 105 -8.28 4.39 -7.02
C ARG A 105 -8.96 3.02 -7.06
N LEU A 106 -10.29 3.00 -6.96
CA LEU A 106 -11.05 1.76 -6.90
C LEU A 106 -11.12 1.08 -8.26
N ALA A 107 -11.30 -0.24 -8.27
CA ALA A 107 -11.36 -1.02 -9.50
C ALA A 107 -12.53 -0.59 -10.41
N ASP A 108 -13.67 -0.26 -9.78
CA ASP A 108 -14.90 0.09 -10.51
C ASP A 108 -14.89 1.53 -11.06
N GLU A 109 -13.88 2.34 -10.70
CA GLU A 109 -13.67 3.67 -11.30
C GLU A 109 -13.09 3.60 -12.73
N ASP A 110 -12.74 2.40 -13.23
CA ASP A 110 -12.21 2.20 -14.60
C ASP A 110 -13.30 2.05 -15.69
N VAL A 111 -14.59 2.15 -15.34
CA VAL A 111 -15.69 2.13 -16.31
C VAL A 111 -15.89 3.54 -16.90
N LEU A 112 -15.14 3.84 -17.97
CA LEU A 112 -15.42 4.93 -18.92
C LEU A 112 -16.12 4.41 -20.18
#